data_AF-A0A967IC13-F1
#
_entry.id   AF-A0A967IC13-F1
#
_cell.length_a   1.000
_cell.length_b   1.000
_cell.length_c   1.000
_cell.angle_alpha   90.00
_cell.angle_beta   90.00
_cell.angle_gamma   90.00
#
_symmetry.space_group_name_H-M   'P 1'
#
loop_
_entity.id
_entity.type
_entity.pdbx_description
1 polymer ?
#
loop_
_entity_poly.entity_id
_entity_poly.type
_entity_poly.pdbx_seq_one_letter_code
_entity_poly.pdbx_strand_id
1 'polypeptide(L)'
;FSHDLPAIVEDLKAGDILEHYAPSPVWLIFLQQDETLDVTEINAFGRDLLAICDGTRNLEQLAQQLYPDYGQAMTPSAFTEACREAAVELGAMNFLVADETVGRHNGGEPAPSMCNAESDR
;
A
#
# COMPACT_ATOMS: atom_id res chain seq x y z
N PHE A 1 -3.14 -20.13 13.33
CA PHE A 1 -4.39 -19.61 12.75
C PHE A 1 -4.42 -20.09 11.31
N SER A 2 -5.18 -21.14 11.03
CA SER A 2 -5.17 -21.79 9.73
C SER A 2 -6.55 -21.83 9.09
N HIS A 3 -7.59 -21.38 9.78
CA HIS A 3 -8.97 -21.47 9.34
C HIS A 3 -9.63 -20.10 9.46
N ASP A 4 -10.54 -19.81 8.53
CA ASP A 4 -11.34 -18.60 8.53
C ASP A 4 -12.41 -18.68 9.63
N LEU A 5 -12.03 -18.28 10.85
CA LEU A 5 -12.91 -18.31 12.00
C LEU A 5 -14.17 -17.44 11.82
N PRO A 6 -14.10 -16.23 11.22
CA PRO A 6 -15.31 -15.47 10.87
C PRO A 6 -16.30 -16.28 10.01
N ALA A 7 -15.83 -16.91 8.93
CA ALA A 7 -16.68 -17.73 8.08
C ALA A 7 -17.25 -18.94 8.82
N ILE A 8 -16.43 -19.63 9.63
CA ILE A 8 -16.90 -20.73 10.49
C ILE A 8 -18.01 -20.26 11.42
N VAL A 9 -17.87 -19.09 12.05
CA VAL A 9 -18.87 -18.53 12.96
C VAL A 9 -20.17 -18.20 12.23
N GLU A 10 -20.10 -17.71 10.99
CA GLU A 10 -21.29 -17.47 10.15
C GLU A 10 -22.01 -18.78 9.82
N ASP A 11 -21.28 -19.80 9.37
CA ASP A 11 -21.81 -21.13 9.07
C ASP A 11 -22.50 -21.76 10.29
N LEU A 12 -21.87 -21.67 11.46
CA LEU A 12 -22.46 -22.14 12.72
C LEU A 12 -23.76 -21.41 13.08
N LYS A 13 -23.86 -20.11 12.80
CA LYS A 13 -25.09 -19.34 13.02
C LYS A 13 -26.18 -19.70 12.02
N ALA A 14 -25.81 -20.07 10.79
CA ALA A 14 -26.73 -20.53 9.75
C ALA A 14 -27.19 -21.98 9.96
N GLY A 15 -26.45 -22.76 10.77
CA GLY A 15 -26.69 -24.20 10.97
C GLY A 15 -25.97 -25.08 9.94
N ASP A 16 -25.13 -24.49 9.09
CA ASP A 16 -24.39 -25.15 8.01
C ASP A 16 -23.04 -25.67 8.53
N ILE A 17 -23.08 -26.64 9.45
CA ILE A 17 -21.87 -27.16 10.10
C ILE A 17 -21.14 -28.13 9.17
N LEU A 18 -19.95 -27.74 8.72
CA LEU A 18 -19.09 -28.61 7.91
C LEU A 18 -18.28 -29.58 8.80
N GLU A 19 -18.12 -30.82 8.36
CA GLU A 19 -17.24 -31.80 9.04
C GLU A 19 -15.76 -31.40 8.95
N HIS A 20 -15.39 -30.63 7.93
CA HIS A 20 -14.02 -30.17 7.72
C HIS A 20 -14.00 -28.77 7.10
N TYR A 21 -13.30 -27.85 7.77
CA TYR A 21 -12.99 -26.53 7.24
C TYR A 21 -11.60 -26.55 6.63
N ALA A 22 -11.50 -26.22 5.34
CA ALA A 22 -10.21 -26.16 4.67
C ALA A 22 -9.31 -25.10 5.32
N PRO A 23 -7.99 -25.32 5.34
CA PRO A 23 -7.08 -24.29 5.79
C PRO A 23 -7.06 -23.12 4.80
N SER A 24 -7.07 -21.90 5.31
CA SER A 24 -6.94 -20.65 4.55
C SER A 24 -5.51 -20.12 4.68
N PRO A 25 -4.86 -19.73 3.57
CA PRO A 25 -3.55 -19.08 3.63
C PRO A 25 -3.65 -17.75 4.38
N VAL A 26 -2.68 -17.51 5.25
CA VAL A 26 -2.55 -16.27 6.03
C VAL A 26 -1.29 -15.55 5.58
N TRP A 27 -1.39 -14.24 5.34
CA TRP A 27 -0.25 -13.40 4.99
C TRP A 27 0.17 -12.58 6.21
N LEU A 28 1.44 -12.70 6.59
CA LEU A 28 2.02 -11.98 7.72
C LEU A 28 3.09 -11.02 7.21
N ILE A 29 3.05 -9.78 7.68
CA ILE A 29 4.15 -8.83 7.55
C ILE A 29 4.94 -8.86 8.84
N PHE A 30 6.27 -8.91 8.69
CA PHE A 30 7.23 -8.81 9.77
C PHE A 30 7.93 -7.45 9.64
N LEU A 31 7.76 -6.58 10.63
CA LEU A 31 8.41 -5.29 10.68
C LEU A 31 9.31 -5.23 11.91
N GLN A 32 10.62 -5.17 11.67
CA GLN A 32 11.59 -4.95 12.74
C GLN A 32 11.77 -3.44 12.95
N GLN A 33 11.52 -2.97 14.17
CA GLN A 33 11.80 -1.62 14.62
C GLN A 33 12.68 -1.67 15.86
N ASP A 34 13.93 -1.24 15.73
CA ASP A 34 14.97 -1.37 16.76
C ASP A 34 15.08 -2.82 17.29
N GLU A 35 14.79 -3.05 18.57
CA GLU A 35 14.80 -4.38 19.21
C GLU A 35 13.42 -5.07 19.20
N THR A 36 12.39 -4.46 18.60
CA THR A 36 11.02 -4.99 18.57
C THR A 36 10.68 -5.55 17.19
N LEU A 37 10.05 -6.72 17.17
CA LEU A 37 9.48 -7.33 15.97
C LEU A 37 7.96 -7.27 16.04
N ASP A 38 7.37 -6.45 15.19
CA ASP A 38 5.92 -6.40 15.00
C ASP A 38 5.51 -7.38 13.90
N VAL A 39 4.44 -8.13 14.18
CA VAL A 39 3.86 -9.11 13.26
C VAL A 39 2.40 -8.78 13.06
N THR A 40 2.03 -8.44 11.82
CA THR A 40 0.67 -8.06 11.47
C THR A 40 0.15 -8.99 10.39
N GLU A 41 -1.05 -9.53 10.62
CA GLU A 41 -1.80 -10.25 9.59
C GLU A 41 -2.42 -9.27 8.62
N ILE A 42 -2.29 -9.56 7.33
CA ILE A 42 -2.91 -8.80 6.24
C ILE A 42 -3.70 -9.73 5.33
N ASN A 43 -4.70 -9.18 4.66
CA ASN A 43 -5.47 -9.92 3.66
C ASN A 43 -4.72 -9.98 2.31
N ALA A 44 -5.28 -10.74 1.36
CA ALA A 44 -4.69 -10.89 0.02
C ALA A 44 -4.55 -9.54 -0.73
N PHE A 45 -5.54 -8.66 -0.59
CA PHE A 45 -5.52 -7.33 -1.20
C PHE A 45 -4.35 -6.48 -0.68
N GLY A 46 -4.18 -6.38 0.64
CA GLY A 46 -3.07 -5.64 1.24
C GLY A 46 -1.70 -6.20 0.84
N ARG A 47 -1.60 -7.53 0.73
CA ARG A 47 -0.38 -8.21 0.27
C ARG A 47 -0.04 -7.82 -1.17
N ASP A 48 -1.02 -7.87 -2.06
CA ASP A 48 -0.82 -7.56 -3.47
C ASP A 48 -0.56 -6.06 -3.69
N LEU A 49 -1.24 -5.19 -2.93
CA LEU A 49 -0.98 -3.75 -2.94
C LEU A 49 0.46 -3.45 -2.53
N LEU A 50 0.93 -3.99 -1.41
CA LEU A 50 2.32 -3.79 -0.97
C LEU A 50 3.34 -4.35 -1.97
N ALA A 51 3.05 -5.49 -2.60
CA ALA A 51 3.94 -6.12 -3.57
C ALA A 51 4.17 -5.25 -4.82
N ILE A 52 3.27 -4.31 -5.12
CA ILE A 52 3.39 -3.40 -6.27
C ILE A 52 3.79 -1.97 -5.86
N CYS A 53 3.94 -1.68 -4.57
CA CYS A 53 4.45 -0.41 -4.08
C CYS A 53 5.98 -0.37 -4.18
N ASP A 54 6.49 0.13 -5.32
CA ASP A 54 7.94 0.29 -5.58
C ASP A 54 8.40 1.75 -5.62
N GLY A 55 7.51 2.70 -5.34
CA GLY A 55 7.78 4.15 -5.40
C GLY A 55 7.78 4.76 -6.81
N THR A 56 7.67 3.95 -7.87
CA THR A 56 7.67 4.46 -9.26
C THR A 56 6.28 4.76 -9.80
N ARG A 57 5.25 4.17 -9.19
CA ARG A 57 3.84 4.25 -9.62
C ARG A 57 3.03 5.10 -8.65
N ASN A 58 2.13 5.91 -9.20
CA ASN A 58 1.14 6.62 -8.40
C ASN A 58 -0.06 5.73 -8.05
N LEU A 59 -0.89 6.20 -7.12
CA LEU A 59 -2.03 5.43 -6.61
C LEU A 59 -3.02 5.04 -7.72
N GLU A 60 -3.26 5.92 -8.70
CA GLU A 60 -4.16 5.63 -9.81
C GLU A 60 -3.65 4.46 -10.68
N GLN A 61 -2.34 4.39 -10.92
CA GLN A 61 -1.71 3.30 -11.65
C GLN A 61 -1.79 1.98 -10.87
N LEU A 62 -1.58 2.01 -9.55
CA LEU A 62 -1.71 0.84 -8.69
C LEU A 62 -3.15 0.32 -8.67
N ALA A 63 -4.13 1.23 -8.51
CA ALA A 63 -5.55 0.89 -8.53
C ALA A 63 -5.97 0.29 -9.88
N GLN A 64 -5.51 0.85 -10.99
CA GLN A 64 -5.80 0.30 -12.31
C GLN A 64 -5.25 -1.12 -12.50
N GLN A 65 -4.08 -1.41 -11.90
CA GLN A 65 -3.47 -2.74 -11.97
C GLN A 65 -4.19 -3.78 -11.11
N LEU A 66 -4.71 -3.39 -9.94
CA LEU A 66 -5.41 -4.29 -9.00
C LEU A 66 -6.92 -4.45 -9.29
N TYR A 67 -7.50 -3.51 -10.05
CA TYR A 67 -8.92 -3.49 -10.35
C TYR A 67 -9.46 -4.81 -10.93
N PRO A 68 -8.76 -5.50 -11.87
CA PRO A 68 -9.25 -6.75 -12.44
C PRO A 68 -9.58 -7.82 -11.40
N ASP A 69 -8.79 -7.90 -10.33
CA ASP A 69 -8.87 -8.95 -9.32
C ASP A 69 -9.74 -8.56 -8.13
N TYR A 70 -9.77 -7.27 -7.76
CA TYR A 70 -10.39 -6.81 -6.52
C TYR A 70 -11.53 -5.79 -6.71
N GLY A 71 -11.57 -5.08 -7.84
CA GLY A 71 -12.45 -3.92 -8.05
C GLY A 71 -13.80 -4.21 -8.71
N GLN A 72 -14.04 -5.44 -9.18
CA GLN A 72 -15.18 -5.78 -10.05
C GLN A 72 -16.56 -5.52 -9.44
N ALA A 73 -16.66 -5.46 -8.11
CA ALA A 73 -17.92 -5.20 -7.40
C ALA A 73 -18.27 -3.71 -7.27
N MET A 74 -17.40 -2.79 -7.71
CA MET A 74 -17.58 -1.35 -7.56
C MET A 74 -17.11 -0.57 -8.79
N THR A 75 -17.27 0.75 -8.80
CA THR A 75 -16.76 1.58 -9.91
C THR A 75 -15.24 1.76 -9.79
N PRO A 76 -14.53 2.04 -10.89
CA PRO A 76 -13.09 2.34 -10.84
C PRO A 76 -12.74 3.48 -9.89
N SER A 77 -13.58 4.53 -9.83
CA SER A 77 -13.38 5.64 -8.89
C SER A 77 -13.52 5.24 -7.43
N ALA A 78 -14.52 4.42 -7.10
CA ALA A 78 -14.71 3.91 -5.75
C ALA A 78 -13.54 2.99 -5.35
N PHE A 79 -13.05 2.17 -6.29
CA PHE A 79 -11.91 1.29 -6.05
C PHE A 79 -10.61 2.06 -5.82
N THR A 80 -10.37 3.14 -6.56
CA THR A 80 -9.21 4.01 -6.32
C THR A 80 -9.24 4.63 -4.93
N GLU A 81 -10.41 5.06 -4.44
CA GLU A 81 -10.54 5.56 -3.07
C GLU A 81 -10.36 4.46 -2.03
N ALA A 82 -10.84 3.24 -2.27
CA ALA A 82 -10.54 2.09 -1.42
C ALA A 82 -9.03 1.78 -1.36
N CYS A 83 -8.32 1.89 -2.49
CA CYS A 83 -6.86 1.79 -2.52
C CYS A 83 -6.19 2.90 -1.72
N ARG A 84 -6.74 4.12 -1.75
CA ARG A 84 -6.25 5.25 -0.95
C ARG A 84 -6.37 4.98 0.54
N GLU A 85 -7.56 4.56 0.98
CA GLU A 85 -7.84 4.24 2.38
C GLU A 85 -6.89 3.17 2.89
N ALA A 86 -6.71 2.09 2.12
CA ALA A 86 -5.76 1.03 2.44
C ALA A 86 -4.32 1.53 2.52
N ALA A 87 -3.87 2.38 1.58
CA ALA A 87 -2.53 2.95 1.64
C ALA A 87 -2.32 3.83 2.88
N VAL A 88 -3.34 4.56 3.32
CA VAL A 88 -3.29 5.34 4.57
C VAL A 88 -3.19 4.43 5.79
N GLU A 89 -3.99 3.36 5.86
CA GLU A 89 -3.92 2.38 6.95
C GLU A 89 -2.55 1.68 7.01
N LEU A 90 -2.04 1.24 5.86
CA LEU A 90 -0.71 0.64 5.74
C LEU A 90 0.40 1.62 6.13
N GLY A 91 0.26 2.90 5.78
CA GLY A 91 1.18 3.96 6.21
C GLY A 91 1.15 4.18 7.73
N ALA A 92 -0.04 4.17 8.35
CA ALA A 92 -0.19 4.28 9.80
C ALA A 92 0.46 3.10 10.56
N MET A 93 0.56 1.93 9.92
CA MET A 93 1.27 0.75 10.42
C MET A 93 2.77 0.74 10.07
N ASN A 94 3.31 1.83 9.52
CA ASN A 94 4.70 1.95 9.05
C ASN A 94 5.11 0.95 7.95
N PHE A 95 4.16 0.39 7.20
CA PHE A 95 4.46 -0.47 6.05
C PHE A 95 4.72 0.32 4.77
N LEU A 96 4.29 1.57 4.73
CA LEU A 96 4.53 2.51 3.64
C LEU A 96 5.17 3.78 4.18
N VAL A 97 6.15 4.29 3.45
CA VAL A 97 6.79 5.58 3.72
C VAL A 97 6.53 6.49 2.54
N ALA A 98 6.21 7.75 2.81
CA ALA A 98 6.08 8.74 1.75
C ALA A 98 7.44 8.95 1.08
N ASP A 99 7.46 8.90 -0.24
CA ASP A 99 8.65 9.25 -0.99
C ASP A 99 8.83 10.78 -0.99
N GLU A 100 9.73 11.29 -0.14
CA GLU A 100 10.06 12.72 -0.07
C GLU A 100 10.83 13.21 -1.31
N THR A 101 11.26 12.32 -2.22
CA THR A 101 12.06 12.73 -3.38
C THR A 101 11.25 13.40 -4.49
N VAL A 102 9.92 13.26 -4.49
CA VAL A 102 9.02 13.88 -5.48
C VAL A 102 9.00 15.42 -5.37
N GLY A 103 9.58 16.01 -4.32
CA GLY A 103 9.71 17.46 -4.13
C GLY A 103 11.04 18.11 -4.54
N ARG A 104 12.10 17.34 -4.88
CA ARG A 104 13.46 17.90 -5.07
C ARG A 104 13.91 18.12 -6.51
N HIS A 105 13.08 17.88 -7.52
CA HIS A 105 13.46 18.07 -8.94
C HIS A 105 12.92 19.34 -9.62
N ASN A 106 12.38 20.31 -8.87
CA ASN A 106 12.02 21.64 -9.38
C ASN A 106 12.86 22.78 -8.77
N GLY A 107 14.14 22.51 -8.51
CA GLY A 107 15.13 23.51 -8.11
C GLY A 107 16.19 23.65 -9.19
N GLY A 108 15.83 24.21 -10.34
CA GLY A 108 16.81 24.67 -11.32
C GLY A 108 17.73 25.67 -10.63
N GLU A 109 18.98 25.26 -10.43
CA GLU A 109 20.06 26.08 -9.91
C GLU A 109 20.17 27.32 -10.82
N PRO A 110 19.93 28.55 -10.31
CA PRO A 110 20.16 29.72 -11.12
C PRO A 110 21.67 29.83 -11.37
N ALA A 111 22.05 29.78 -12.64
CA ALA A 111 23.41 30.03 -13.07
C ALA A 111 23.94 31.31 -12.39
N PRO A 112 25.19 31.32 -11.90
CA PRO A 112 25.76 32.52 -11.31
C PRO A 112 25.81 33.62 -12.37
N SER A 113 24.93 34.61 -12.18
CA SER A 113 25.01 35.92 -12.80
C SER A 113 26.26 36.60 -12.25
N MET A 114 27.36 36.59 -13.00
CA MET A 114 28.45 37.53 -12.78
C MET A 114 28.46 38.55 -13.91
N CYS A 115 28.06 39.75 -13.51
CA CYS A 115 28.10 40.98 -14.26
C CYS A 115 29.50 41.22 -14.85
N ASN A 116 29.53 41.52 -16.15
CA ASN A 116 30.60 42.30 -16.73
C ASN A 116 30.56 43.72 -16.14
N ALA A 117 31.70 44.19 -15.65
CA ALA A 117 31.98 45.61 -15.54
C ALA A 117 33.39 45.85 -16.09
N GLU A 118 33.42 46.66 -17.15
CA GLU A 118 34.59 47.20 -17.81
C GLU A 118 35.42 48.13 -16.90
N SER A 119 36.69 48.31 -17.29
CA SER A 119 37.41 49.59 -17.35
C SER A 119 38.60 49.81 -16.40
N ASP A 120 39.70 50.21 -17.07
CA ASP A 120 40.82 51.06 -16.65
C ASP A 120 41.78 50.62 -15.53
N ARG A 121 42.96 50.13 -15.94
CA ARG A 121 44.23 50.89 -15.90
C ARG A 121 45.42 50.09 -16.44
#